data_AF-A0A329M2K5-F1
#
_entry.id   AF-A0A329M2K5-F1
#
_cell.length_a   1.000
_cell.length_b   1.000
_cell.length_c   1.000
_cell.angle_alpha   90.00
_cell.angle_beta   90.00
_cell.angle_gamma   90.00
#
_symmetry.space_group_name_H-M   'P 1'
#
loop_
_entity.id
_entity.type
_entity.pdbx_description
1 polymer ?
#
loop_
_entity_poly.entity_id
_entity_poly.type
_entity_poly.pdbx_seq_one_letter_code
_entity_poly.pdbx_strand_id
1 'polypeptide(L)'
;MHRVPGLMDGGICEALPSAVDPFALSLNENPFPPLPAVRSALIRSVGAANRYPEFLPERLRDVIAAHIGVSADRVVLGAGATGVVLQALRALTSPGDTMAMSSPTFDGYPIVAQMARLNPSLVPLDERGHNDLGALADAAGQARVVVVCRPHNPTGTIEPTAAVFRFLRRVPRDTVVLLDEAYIEFTAAEHRFDVAALVARFPNVVVVRTFSKAYGLAGLRIGYAVASAELARMLWSQQLPFGIAITSLLAVAASYHAEDELLRRIRLITAERRHLRKRLSAMGIDTTDAHANFMYLPCRGGQCRPWREVFGDSGPRVRYYADGGARITVGSRASTTAVLSALGKATPGR
;
A
#
# COMPACT_ATOMS: atom_id res chain seq x y z
N MET A 1 -13.42 35.65 -20.72
CA MET A 1 -12.26 34.74 -20.60
C MET A 1 -11.37 35.27 -19.48
N HIS A 2 -11.61 34.86 -18.22
CA HIS A 2 -10.79 35.30 -17.10
C HIS A 2 -9.44 34.57 -17.18
N ARG A 3 -8.35 35.31 -17.46
CA ARG A 3 -6.99 34.78 -17.26
C ARG A 3 -6.79 34.60 -15.77
N VAL A 4 -6.55 33.37 -15.33
CA VAL A 4 -6.07 33.08 -13.98
C VAL A 4 -4.64 33.63 -13.90
N PRO A 5 -4.36 34.70 -13.12
CA PRO A 5 -3.01 35.25 -13.00
C PRO A 5 -2.12 34.25 -12.25
N GLY A 6 -0.89 34.02 -12.72
CA GLY A 6 0.14 33.25 -11.99
C GLY A 6 0.52 31.87 -12.55
N LEU A 7 -0.08 31.39 -13.64
CA LEU A 7 0.23 30.06 -14.20
C LEU A 7 1.52 29.96 -15.03
N MET A 8 2.06 31.09 -15.52
CA MET A 8 3.14 31.07 -16.53
C MET A 8 4.55 31.39 -15.97
N ASP A 9 4.66 31.81 -14.71
CA ASP A 9 5.94 32.22 -14.09
C ASP A 9 6.49 31.16 -13.12
N GLY A 10 6.73 29.93 -13.58
CA GLY A 10 7.46 28.90 -12.83
C GLY A 10 6.75 28.27 -11.62
N GLY A 11 5.80 28.97 -10.99
CA GLY A 11 5.18 28.58 -9.71
C GLY A 11 4.43 27.24 -9.71
N ILE A 12 3.94 26.77 -10.86
CA ILE A 12 3.28 25.44 -10.95
C ILE A 12 4.30 24.31 -11.01
N CYS A 13 5.41 24.51 -11.71
CA CYS A 13 6.48 23.53 -11.74
C CYS A 13 7.16 23.42 -10.36
N GLU A 14 7.26 24.53 -9.64
CA GLU A 14 7.74 24.59 -8.25
C GLU A 14 6.75 23.98 -7.24
N ALA A 15 5.48 23.78 -7.60
CA ALA A 15 4.48 23.13 -6.74
C ALA A 15 4.63 21.61 -6.66
N LEU A 16 5.52 21.00 -7.45
CA LEU A 16 5.78 19.56 -7.37
C LEU A 16 6.50 19.22 -6.05
N PRO A 17 6.13 18.12 -5.38
CA PRO A 17 6.85 17.67 -4.19
C PRO A 17 8.30 17.32 -4.55
N SER A 18 9.23 17.61 -3.64
CA SER A 18 10.62 17.18 -3.80
C SER A 18 10.70 15.66 -3.89
N ALA A 19 11.46 15.15 -4.87
CA ALA A 19 11.68 13.71 -5.03
C ALA A 19 12.47 13.10 -3.85
N VAL A 20 13.20 13.92 -3.10
CA VAL A 20 13.90 13.53 -1.87
C VAL A 20 13.57 14.55 -0.80
N ASP A 21 12.87 14.10 0.23
CA ASP A 21 12.58 14.89 1.42
C ASP A 21 12.75 14.01 2.67
N PRO A 22 13.76 14.27 3.52
CA PRO A 22 14.01 13.45 4.69
C PRO A 22 12.91 13.52 5.75
N PHE A 23 12.03 14.53 5.69
CA PHE A 23 10.94 14.74 6.63
C PHE A 23 9.58 14.24 6.14
N ALA A 24 9.45 13.79 4.88
CA ALA A 24 8.22 13.28 4.31
C ALA A 24 7.93 11.82 4.75
N LEU A 25 7.48 11.65 6.01
CA LEU A 25 7.38 10.32 6.63
C LEU A 25 5.95 9.84 6.93
N SER A 26 4.93 10.46 6.34
CA SER A 26 3.52 10.21 6.67
C SER A 26 2.77 9.35 5.66
N LEU A 27 3.31 9.11 4.44
CA LEU A 27 2.58 8.46 3.34
C LEU A 27 3.16 7.12 2.88
N ASN A 28 4.21 6.62 3.55
CA ASN A 28 4.94 5.40 3.16
C ASN A 28 5.50 5.47 1.74
N GLU A 29 5.93 6.65 1.30
CA GLU A 29 6.54 6.85 0.00
C GLU A 29 7.96 6.26 -0.03
N ASN A 30 8.43 5.90 -1.22
CA ASN A 30 9.80 5.45 -1.38
C ASN A 30 10.73 6.66 -1.20
N PRO A 31 11.79 6.57 -0.38
CA PRO A 31 12.68 7.71 -0.13
C PRO A 31 13.62 8.04 -1.29
N PHE A 32 13.63 7.22 -2.34
CA PHE A 32 14.46 7.43 -3.53
C PHE A 32 13.62 7.97 -4.69
N PRO A 33 14.20 8.81 -5.56
CA PRO A 33 13.60 9.13 -6.87
C PRO A 33 13.35 7.85 -7.68
N PRO A 34 12.49 7.87 -8.72
CA PRO A 34 12.32 6.74 -9.63
C PRO A 34 13.66 6.19 -10.14
N LEU A 35 13.73 4.88 -10.41
CA LEU A 35 14.91 4.23 -10.99
C LEU A 35 15.36 4.98 -12.27
N PRO A 36 16.68 5.09 -12.55
CA PRO A 36 17.15 5.79 -13.75
C PRO A 36 16.51 5.28 -15.05
N ALA A 37 16.40 3.95 -15.19
CA ALA A 37 15.74 3.32 -16.33
C ALA A 37 14.26 3.75 -16.46
N VAL A 38 13.55 3.84 -15.33
CA VAL A 38 12.15 4.32 -15.29
C VAL A 38 12.07 5.79 -15.64
N ARG A 39 12.97 6.64 -15.12
CA ARG A 39 13.01 8.07 -15.47
C ARG A 39 13.21 8.26 -16.98
N SER A 40 14.15 7.54 -17.59
CA SER A 40 14.36 7.57 -19.04
C SER A 40 13.14 7.08 -19.81
N ALA A 41 12.46 6.04 -19.32
CA ALA A 41 11.24 5.53 -19.92
C ALA A 41 10.09 6.55 -19.87
N LEU A 42 9.94 7.25 -18.75
CA LEU A 42 8.96 8.32 -18.59
C LEU A 42 9.26 9.51 -19.52
N ILE A 43 10.51 9.97 -19.60
CA ILE A 43 10.92 11.04 -20.52
C ILE A 43 10.55 10.69 -21.96
N ARG A 44 10.82 9.45 -22.40
CA ARG A 44 10.43 8.99 -23.73
C ARG A 44 8.91 8.99 -23.92
N SER A 45 8.15 8.54 -22.92
CA SER A 45 6.68 8.47 -23.00
C SER A 45 6.01 9.82 -23.24
N VAL A 46 6.61 10.91 -22.73
CA VAL A 46 6.06 12.27 -22.87
C VAL A 46 5.99 12.70 -24.34
N GLY A 47 6.90 12.22 -25.19
CA GLY A 47 6.87 12.52 -26.63
C GLY A 47 5.62 12.01 -27.36
N ALA A 48 4.86 11.10 -26.74
CA ALA A 48 3.61 10.56 -27.26
C ALA A 48 2.37 10.99 -26.46
N ALA A 49 2.49 11.98 -25.56
CA ALA A 49 1.41 12.39 -24.67
C ALA A 49 0.15 12.94 -25.38
N ASN A 50 0.27 13.31 -26.67
CA ASN A 50 -0.86 13.73 -27.51
C ASN A 50 -1.70 12.56 -28.05
N ARG A 51 -1.31 11.31 -27.80
CA ARG A 51 -2.01 10.10 -28.27
C ARG A 51 -2.67 9.38 -27.10
N TYR A 52 -3.84 8.78 -27.37
CA TYR A 52 -4.49 7.90 -26.41
C TYR A 52 -3.63 6.64 -26.13
N PRO A 53 -3.68 6.09 -24.90
CA PRO A 53 -3.17 4.76 -24.62
C PRO A 53 -4.06 3.69 -25.29
N GLU A 54 -3.79 2.42 -25.02
CA GLU A 54 -4.68 1.33 -25.45
C GLU A 54 -6.09 1.53 -24.87
N PHE A 55 -7.12 1.17 -25.64
CA PHE A 55 -8.52 1.26 -25.19
C PHE A 55 -8.71 0.50 -23.86
N LEU A 56 -8.21 -0.73 -23.81
CA LEU A 56 -7.95 -1.46 -22.57
C LEU A 56 -6.44 -1.76 -22.48
N PRO A 57 -5.84 -1.68 -21.29
CA PRO A 57 -4.38 -1.77 -21.11
C PRO A 57 -3.83 -3.21 -21.17
N GLU A 58 -4.09 -3.92 -22.27
CA GLU A 58 -3.75 -5.34 -22.43
C GLU A 58 -2.22 -5.57 -22.43
N ARG A 59 -1.41 -4.72 -23.08
CA ARG A 59 0.06 -4.92 -23.04
C ARG A 59 0.63 -4.77 -21.64
N LEU A 60 0.12 -3.83 -20.85
CA LEU A 60 0.56 -3.67 -19.46
C LEU A 60 0.13 -4.89 -18.62
N ARG A 61 -1.06 -5.43 -18.89
CA ARG A 61 -1.60 -6.63 -18.24
C ARG A 61 -0.70 -7.83 -18.53
N ASP A 62 -0.31 -8.02 -19.79
CA ASP A 62 0.58 -9.09 -20.22
C ASP A 62 1.97 -8.98 -19.58
N VAL A 63 2.55 -7.78 -19.55
CA VAL A 63 3.86 -7.54 -18.91
C VAL A 63 3.83 -7.90 -17.42
N ILE A 64 2.77 -7.53 -16.71
CA ILE A 64 2.60 -7.87 -15.28
C ILE A 64 2.39 -9.37 -15.11
N ALA A 65 1.51 -9.97 -15.92
CA ALA A 65 1.18 -11.39 -15.85
C ALA A 65 2.41 -12.28 -16.09
N ALA A 66 3.20 -11.95 -17.12
CA ALA A 66 4.44 -12.64 -17.43
C ALA A 66 5.47 -12.54 -16.29
N HIS A 67 5.63 -11.35 -15.69
CA HIS A 67 6.58 -11.15 -14.59
C HIS A 67 6.20 -11.95 -13.33
N ILE A 68 4.91 -12.03 -13.00
CA ILE A 68 4.43 -12.75 -11.81
C ILE A 68 4.08 -14.23 -12.06
N GLY A 69 4.25 -14.72 -13.29
CA GLY A 69 4.05 -16.13 -13.65
C GLY A 69 2.59 -16.60 -13.67
N VAL A 70 1.65 -15.74 -14.09
CA VAL A 70 0.23 -16.10 -14.24
C VAL A 70 -0.28 -15.78 -15.65
N SER A 71 -1.42 -16.35 -16.02
CA SER A 71 -2.10 -15.98 -17.26
C SER A 71 -2.69 -14.56 -17.16
N ALA A 72 -2.66 -13.82 -18.27
CA ALA A 72 -3.12 -12.43 -18.28
C ALA A 72 -4.60 -12.30 -17.86
N ASP A 73 -5.44 -13.27 -18.21
CA ASP A 73 -6.87 -13.33 -17.83
C ASP A 73 -7.12 -13.36 -16.30
N ARG A 74 -6.09 -13.61 -15.48
CA ARG A 74 -6.12 -13.53 -14.01
C ARG A 74 -5.71 -12.18 -13.44
N VAL A 75 -5.17 -11.28 -14.27
CA VAL A 75 -4.69 -9.96 -13.86
C VAL A 75 -5.74 -8.89 -14.17
N VAL A 76 -5.94 -7.97 -13.24
CA VAL A 76 -6.78 -6.77 -13.40
C VAL A 76 -5.93 -5.55 -13.07
N LEU A 77 -6.13 -4.43 -13.76
CA LEU A 77 -5.35 -3.20 -13.59
C LEU A 77 -6.23 -2.06 -13.11
N GLY A 78 -5.68 -1.14 -12.32
CA GLY A 78 -6.39 0.04 -11.86
C GLY A 78 -5.47 1.22 -11.55
N ALA A 79 -6.09 2.39 -11.37
CA ALA A 79 -5.41 3.63 -10.98
C ALA A 79 -4.90 3.54 -9.53
N GLY A 80 -3.78 2.84 -9.35
CA GLY A 80 -3.30 2.38 -8.05
C GLY A 80 -4.14 1.22 -7.50
N ALA A 81 -3.69 0.66 -6.37
CA ALA A 81 -4.44 -0.39 -5.66
C ALA A 81 -5.87 0.06 -5.30
N THR A 82 -6.05 1.33 -4.94
CA THR A 82 -7.38 1.91 -4.66
C THR A 82 -8.32 1.84 -5.86
N GLY A 83 -7.83 2.08 -7.08
CA GLY A 83 -8.63 1.94 -8.29
C GLY A 83 -9.08 0.49 -8.53
N VAL A 84 -8.19 -0.47 -8.30
CA VAL A 84 -8.51 -1.91 -8.36
C VAL A 84 -9.56 -2.28 -7.32
N VAL A 85 -9.40 -1.83 -6.07
CA VAL A 85 -10.39 -2.09 -5.00
C VAL A 85 -11.75 -1.50 -5.37
N LEU A 86 -11.80 -0.26 -5.87
CA LEU A 86 -13.07 0.35 -6.26
C LEU A 86 -13.76 -0.40 -7.42
N GLN A 87 -13.00 -0.89 -8.40
CA GLN A 87 -13.53 -1.76 -9.46
C GLN A 87 -14.09 -3.06 -8.89
N ALA A 88 -13.38 -3.69 -7.95
CA ALA A 88 -13.84 -4.90 -7.29
C ALA A 88 -15.14 -4.65 -6.52
N LEU A 89 -15.22 -3.57 -5.73
CA LEU A 89 -16.46 -3.23 -5.02
C LEU A 89 -17.62 -2.98 -5.98
N ARG A 90 -17.41 -2.22 -7.06
CA ARG A 90 -18.44 -1.97 -8.08
C ARG A 90 -18.92 -3.23 -8.79
N ALA A 91 -18.03 -4.19 -9.03
CA ALA A 91 -18.38 -5.45 -9.69
C ALA A 91 -19.12 -6.44 -8.78
N LEU A 92 -18.88 -6.38 -7.46
CA LEU A 92 -19.19 -7.48 -6.54
C LEU A 92 -20.21 -7.13 -5.45
N THR A 93 -20.52 -5.86 -5.26
CA THR A 93 -21.35 -5.36 -4.16
C THR A 93 -22.49 -4.47 -4.66
N SER A 94 -23.53 -4.36 -3.84
CA SER A 94 -24.63 -3.41 -3.97
C SER A 94 -24.62 -2.43 -2.79
N PRO A 95 -25.18 -1.21 -2.97
CA PRO A 95 -25.40 -0.30 -1.84
C PRO A 95 -26.12 -0.99 -0.69
N GLY A 96 -25.62 -0.83 0.54
CA GLY A 96 -26.13 -1.49 1.74
C GLY A 96 -25.45 -2.83 2.08
N ASP A 97 -24.68 -3.43 1.16
CA ASP A 97 -23.88 -4.61 1.48
C ASP A 97 -22.82 -4.28 2.53
N THR A 98 -22.43 -5.29 3.30
CA THR A 98 -21.43 -5.16 4.37
C THR A 98 -20.02 -5.43 3.86
N MET A 99 -19.07 -4.61 4.31
CA MET A 99 -17.63 -4.78 4.07
C MET A 99 -16.89 -4.89 5.41
N ALA A 100 -16.34 -6.07 5.71
CA ALA A 100 -15.59 -6.32 6.94
C ALA A 100 -14.11 -5.92 6.79
N MET A 101 -13.53 -5.30 7.80
CA MET A 101 -12.13 -4.88 7.82
C MET A 101 -11.63 -4.68 9.24
N SER A 102 -10.31 -4.72 9.43
CA SER A 102 -9.72 -4.34 10.72
C SER A 102 -9.82 -2.85 11.01
N SER A 103 -9.79 -2.46 12.29
CA SER A 103 -9.73 -1.08 12.75
C SER A 103 -8.69 -0.91 13.87
N PRO A 104 -7.72 0.02 13.73
CA PRO A 104 -7.45 0.82 12.52
C PRO A 104 -6.94 -0.05 11.36
N THR A 105 -7.07 0.45 10.12
CA THR A 105 -6.47 -0.14 8.91
C THR A 105 -5.97 0.96 7.96
N PHE A 106 -5.64 0.62 6.70
CA PHE A 106 -5.35 1.64 5.69
C PHE A 106 -6.58 2.53 5.47
N ASP A 107 -6.40 3.83 5.69
CA ASP A 107 -7.48 4.84 5.64
C ASP A 107 -8.28 4.85 4.33
N GLY A 108 -7.71 4.30 3.24
CA GLY A 108 -8.40 4.16 1.97
C GLY A 108 -9.61 3.21 2.04
N TYR A 109 -9.61 2.20 2.91
CA TYR A 109 -10.69 1.21 2.98
C TYR A 109 -12.02 1.76 3.45
N PRO A 110 -12.09 2.49 4.59
CA PRO A 110 -13.31 3.21 4.97
C PRO A 110 -13.81 4.17 3.88
N ILE A 111 -12.89 4.87 3.20
CA ILE A 111 -13.24 5.81 2.13
C ILE A 111 -13.87 5.09 0.94
N VAL A 112 -13.25 4.01 0.43
CA VAL A 112 -13.81 3.29 -0.74
C VAL A 112 -15.10 2.54 -0.39
N ALA A 113 -15.24 2.04 0.84
CA ALA A 113 -16.50 1.48 1.32
C ALA A 113 -17.62 2.52 1.29
N GLN A 114 -17.34 3.74 1.78
CA GLN A 114 -18.29 4.86 1.71
C GLN A 114 -18.62 5.25 0.27
N MET A 115 -17.61 5.34 -0.62
CA MET A 115 -17.82 5.63 -2.04
C MET A 115 -18.72 4.59 -2.73
N ALA A 116 -18.64 3.32 -2.30
CA ALA A 116 -19.47 2.22 -2.77
C ALA A 116 -20.82 2.11 -2.02
N ARG A 117 -21.07 2.96 -1.02
CA ARG A 117 -22.27 2.96 -0.16
C ARG A 117 -22.44 1.64 0.61
N LEU A 118 -21.33 1.10 1.13
CA LEU A 118 -21.29 -0.13 1.91
C LEU A 118 -21.32 0.18 3.41
N ASN A 119 -21.81 -0.79 4.18
CA ASN A 119 -21.80 -0.75 5.64
C ASN A 119 -20.47 -1.34 6.16
N PRO A 120 -19.60 -0.56 6.83
CA PRO A 120 -18.35 -1.09 7.36
C PRO A 120 -18.61 -1.94 8.61
N SER A 121 -18.08 -3.17 8.63
CA SER A 121 -17.98 -4.01 9.83
C SER A 121 -16.54 -3.97 10.34
N LEU A 122 -16.32 -3.29 11.47
CA LEU A 122 -14.99 -3.00 11.99
C LEU A 122 -14.58 -4.03 13.05
N VAL A 123 -13.46 -4.71 12.81
CA VAL A 123 -12.88 -5.69 13.72
C VAL A 123 -11.63 -5.11 14.38
N PRO A 124 -11.56 -4.98 15.71
CA PRO A 124 -10.36 -4.51 16.38
C PRO A 124 -9.12 -5.36 16.05
N LEU A 125 -7.94 -4.73 16.03
CA LEU A 125 -6.68 -5.48 16.02
C LEU A 125 -6.48 -6.21 17.34
N ASP A 126 -5.63 -7.24 17.33
CA ASP A 126 -5.21 -7.89 18.58
C ASP A 126 -4.31 -6.98 19.43
N GLU A 127 -4.03 -7.41 20.66
CA GLU A 127 -3.16 -6.69 21.58
C GLU A 127 -1.71 -6.56 21.08
N ARG A 128 -1.31 -7.12 19.95
CA ARG A 128 0.01 -6.97 19.34
C ARG A 128 -0.03 -6.18 18.03
N GLY A 129 -1.22 -5.72 17.63
CA GLY A 129 -1.43 -4.96 16.40
C GLY A 129 -1.51 -5.83 15.14
N HIS A 130 -1.79 -7.12 15.26
CA HIS A 130 -2.11 -8.01 14.13
C HIS A 130 -3.61 -7.96 13.82
N ASN A 131 -3.95 -8.35 12.59
CA ASN A 131 -5.34 -8.62 12.24
C ASN A 131 -5.87 -9.76 13.13
N ASP A 132 -7.01 -9.58 13.79
CA ASP A 132 -7.74 -10.70 14.40
C ASP A 132 -8.43 -11.50 13.28
N LEU A 133 -7.69 -12.46 12.72
CA LEU A 133 -8.18 -13.31 11.66
C LEU A 133 -9.36 -14.20 12.10
N GLY A 134 -9.53 -14.45 13.40
CA GLY A 134 -10.66 -15.22 13.90
C GLY A 134 -11.94 -14.40 13.79
N ALA A 135 -11.92 -13.21 14.39
CA ALA A 135 -13.04 -12.28 14.37
C ALA A 135 -13.34 -11.75 12.96
N LEU A 136 -12.33 -11.56 12.11
CA LEU A 136 -12.54 -11.23 10.70
C LEU A 136 -13.26 -12.34 9.93
N ALA A 137 -12.98 -13.61 10.22
CA ALA A 137 -13.70 -14.72 9.59
C ALA A 137 -15.17 -14.75 10.03
N ASP A 138 -15.45 -14.45 11.30
CA ASP A 138 -16.81 -14.38 11.82
C ASP A 138 -17.59 -13.21 11.22
N ALA A 139 -16.96 -12.03 11.12
CA ALA A 139 -17.52 -10.87 10.44
C ALA A 139 -17.75 -11.12 8.93
N ALA A 140 -16.85 -11.88 8.29
CA ALA A 140 -16.99 -12.27 6.89
C ALA A 140 -18.26 -13.10 6.64
N GLY A 141 -18.75 -13.84 7.64
CA GLY A 141 -20.01 -14.59 7.55
C GLY A 141 -21.26 -13.76 7.23
N GLN A 142 -21.19 -12.45 7.48
CA GLN A 142 -22.28 -11.49 7.20
C GLN A 142 -21.87 -10.41 6.20
N ALA A 143 -20.68 -10.53 5.60
CA ALA A 143 -20.12 -9.53 4.70
C ALA A 143 -20.08 -10.03 3.27
N ARG A 144 -20.28 -9.12 2.32
CA ARG A 144 -20.06 -9.39 0.90
C ARG A 144 -18.56 -9.38 0.56
N VAL A 145 -17.81 -8.56 1.28
CA VAL A 145 -16.36 -8.39 1.12
C VAL A 145 -15.69 -8.35 2.48
N VAL A 146 -14.56 -9.02 2.63
CA VAL A 146 -13.65 -8.85 3.78
C VAL A 146 -12.27 -8.44 3.30
N VAL A 147 -11.66 -7.49 4.00
CA VAL A 147 -10.31 -6.98 3.69
C VAL A 147 -9.31 -7.47 4.71
N VAL A 148 -8.16 -7.92 4.22
CA VAL A 148 -6.98 -8.22 5.04
C VAL A 148 -5.77 -7.51 4.46
N CYS A 149 -5.24 -6.51 5.16
CA CYS A 149 -3.95 -5.90 4.82
C CYS A 149 -2.81 -6.75 5.38
N ARG A 150 -1.89 -7.19 4.51
CA ARG A 150 -0.78 -8.07 4.89
C ARG A 150 0.45 -7.84 4.00
N PRO A 151 1.50 -7.12 4.45
CA PRO A 151 1.66 -6.49 5.77
C PRO A 151 0.57 -5.48 6.13
N HIS A 152 0.17 -5.47 7.40
CA HIS A 152 -0.88 -4.61 7.90
C HIS A 152 -0.45 -3.14 7.90
N ASN A 153 -1.35 -2.24 7.55
CA ASN A 153 -1.16 -0.79 7.64
C ASN A 153 -2.21 -0.27 8.63
N PRO A 154 -1.83 0.26 9.81
CA PRO A 154 -0.57 0.96 10.06
C PRO A 154 0.52 0.21 10.80
N THR A 155 0.25 -0.97 11.35
CA THR A 155 1.14 -1.62 12.32
C THR A 155 2.37 -2.28 11.70
N GLY A 156 2.33 -2.57 10.40
CA GLY A 156 3.42 -3.23 9.67
C GLY A 156 3.52 -4.73 9.97
N THR A 157 2.67 -5.26 10.85
CA THR A 157 2.67 -6.66 11.23
C THR A 157 2.32 -7.56 10.04
N ILE A 158 2.69 -8.84 10.14
CA ILE A 158 2.39 -9.83 9.11
C ILE A 158 1.91 -11.12 9.76
N GLU A 159 0.78 -11.63 9.28
CA GLU A 159 0.21 -12.88 9.75
C GLU A 159 0.96 -14.04 9.10
N PRO A 160 1.26 -15.14 9.81
CA PRO A 160 1.87 -16.32 9.19
C PRO A 160 0.99 -16.90 8.07
N THR A 161 1.61 -17.40 7.00
CA THR A 161 0.95 -18.02 5.84
C THR A 161 -0.09 -19.09 6.27
N ALA A 162 0.25 -19.93 7.25
CA ALA A 162 -0.66 -20.95 7.77
C ALA A 162 -1.89 -20.37 8.50
N ALA A 163 -1.77 -19.22 9.15
CA ALA A 163 -2.89 -18.54 9.79
C ALA A 163 -3.86 -17.98 8.74
N VAL A 164 -3.33 -17.36 7.68
CA VAL A 164 -4.13 -16.89 6.54
C VAL A 164 -4.86 -18.05 5.87
N PHE A 165 -4.21 -19.20 5.66
CA PHE A 165 -4.91 -20.37 5.09
C PHE A 165 -6.03 -20.91 5.99
N ARG A 166 -5.91 -20.85 7.32
CA ARG A 166 -7.02 -21.19 8.23
C ARG A 166 -8.16 -20.19 8.13
N PHE A 167 -7.84 -18.90 8.07
CA PHE A 167 -8.81 -17.83 7.83
C PHE A 167 -9.59 -18.06 6.54
N LEU A 168 -8.89 -18.25 5.41
CA LEU A 168 -9.51 -18.45 4.10
C LEU A 168 -10.41 -19.71 4.02
N ARG A 169 -10.14 -20.74 4.85
CA ARG A 169 -11.01 -21.93 4.95
C ARG A 169 -12.29 -21.67 5.75
N ARG A 170 -12.30 -20.69 6.65
CA ARG A 170 -13.47 -20.30 7.44
C ARG A 170 -14.36 -19.28 6.72
N VAL A 171 -13.78 -18.44 5.86
CA VAL A 171 -14.54 -17.45 5.09
C VAL A 171 -15.49 -18.16 4.11
N PRO A 172 -16.78 -17.77 4.05
CA PRO A 172 -17.73 -18.31 3.07
C PRO A 172 -17.24 -18.13 1.64
N ARG A 173 -17.58 -19.07 0.75
CA ARG A 173 -17.12 -19.04 -0.65
C ARG A 173 -17.72 -17.88 -1.46
N ASP A 174 -18.86 -17.35 -1.03
CA ASP A 174 -19.58 -16.22 -1.62
C ASP A 174 -19.18 -14.86 -1.04
N THR A 175 -18.33 -14.84 0.00
CA THR A 175 -17.67 -13.63 0.50
C THR A 175 -16.34 -13.46 -0.22
N VAL A 176 -16.13 -12.30 -0.85
CA VAL A 176 -14.86 -11.99 -1.51
C VAL A 176 -13.82 -11.54 -0.49
N VAL A 177 -12.62 -12.10 -0.56
CA VAL A 177 -11.48 -11.67 0.26
C VAL A 177 -10.57 -10.77 -0.55
N LEU A 178 -10.47 -9.51 -0.16
CA LEU A 178 -9.44 -8.60 -0.66
C LEU A 178 -8.19 -8.75 0.21
N LEU A 179 -7.18 -9.44 -0.31
CA LEU A 179 -5.88 -9.59 0.34
C LEU A 179 -4.93 -8.50 -0.19
N ASP A 180 -4.72 -7.45 0.60
CA ASP A 180 -3.86 -6.32 0.21
C ASP A 180 -2.39 -6.59 0.57
N GLU A 181 -1.61 -6.77 -0.49
CA GLU A 181 -0.18 -7.04 -0.47
C GLU A 181 0.64 -5.80 -0.91
N ALA A 182 0.16 -4.57 -0.69
CA ALA A 182 0.83 -3.34 -1.10
C ALA A 182 2.29 -3.17 -0.59
N TYR A 183 2.70 -3.94 0.41
CA TYR A 183 4.03 -3.91 1.01
C TYR A 183 4.77 -5.26 0.91
N ILE A 184 4.29 -6.21 0.10
CA ILE A 184 4.80 -7.59 0.07
C ILE A 184 6.27 -7.67 -0.34
N GLU A 185 6.76 -6.76 -1.18
CA GLU A 185 8.15 -6.74 -1.63
C GLU A 185 9.15 -6.54 -0.48
N PHE A 186 8.73 -5.92 0.63
CA PHE A 186 9.55 -5.69 1.82
C PHE A 186 9.62 -6.91 2.77
N THR A 187 8.79 -7.92 2.51
CA THR A 187 8.69 -9.12 3.34
C THR A 187 9.73 -10.16 2.96
N ALA A 188 10.13 -10.98 3.93
CA ALA A 188 10.97 -12.15 3.69
C ALA A 188 10.21 -13.22 2.87
N ALA A 189 10.95 -14.08 2.16
CA ALA A 189 10.37 -14.99 1.17
C ALA A 189 9.36 -15.98 1.77
N GLU A 190 9.61 -16.44 3.00
CA GLU A 190 8.76 -17.36 3.76
C GLU A 190 7.35 -16.82 4.05
N HIS A 191 7.16 -15.50 3.97
CA HIS A 191 5.85 -14.88 4.17
C HIS A 191 5.05 -14.70 2.89
N ARG A 192 5.66 -14.94 1.72
CA ARG A 192 5.03 -14.72 0.42
C ARG A 192 4.21 -15.93 -0.01
N PHE A 193 3.09 -15.69 -0.68
CA PHE A 193 2.31 -16.74 -1.31
C PHE A 193 2.79 -16.99 -2.74
N ASP A 194 2.71 -18.24 -3.18
CA ASP A 194 2.47 -18.51 -4.59
C ASP A 194 1.06 -18.03 -4.90
N VAL A 195 0.96 -16.87 -5.55
CA VAL A 195 -0.31 -16.22 -5.84
C VAL A 195 -1.15 -17.06 -6.79
N ALA A 196 -0.54 -17.74 -7.76
CA ALA A 196 -1.25 -18.58 -8.72
C ALA A 196 -1.93 -19.76 -8.01
N ALA A 197 -1.20 -20.42 -7.12
CA ALA A 197 -1.72 -21.50 -6.29
C ALA A 197 -2.79 -21.01 -5.29
N LEU A 198 -2.58 -19.83 -4.70
CA LEU A 198 -3.52 -19.22 -3.76
C LEU A 198 -4.88 -18.98 -4.40
N VAL A 199 -4.94 -18.26 -5.52
CA VAL A 199 -6.21 -17.91 -6.17
C VAL A 199 -6.87 -19.10 -6.89
N ALA A 200 -6.10 -20.13 -7.23
CA ALA A 200 -6.66 -21.39 -7.72
C ALA A 200 -7.33 -22.18 -6.59
N ARG A 201 -6.74 -22.18 -5.39
CA ARG A 201 -7.27 -22.88 -4.22
C ARG A 201 -8.46 -22.15 -3.58
N PHE A 202 -8.45 -20.83 -3.58
CA PHE A 202 -9.49 -19.98 -3.01
C PHE A 202 -9.98 -18.98 -4.08
N PRO A 203 -10.94 -19.39 -4.93
CA PRO A 203 -11.35 -18.61 -6.10
C PRO A 203 -12.06 -17.28 -5.78
N ASN A 204 -12.47 -17.09 -4.52
CA ASN A 204 -13.03 -15.87 -3.95
C ASN A 204 -11.97 -14.88 -3.43
N VAL A 205 -10.67 -15.18 -3.56
CA VAL A 205 -9.57 -14.29 -3.17
C VAL A 205 -9.16 -13.39 -4.34
N VAL A 206 -9.02 -12.10 -4.05
CA VAL A 206 -8.39 -11.10 -4.90
C VAL A 206 -7.15 -10.58 -4.19
N VAL A 207 -5.96 -10.86 -4.74
CA VAL A 207 -4.69 -10.33 -4.21
C VAL A 207 -4.42 -8.99 -4.86
N VAL A 208 -4.36 -7.92 -4.08
CA VAL A 208 -4.16 -6.54 -4.55
C VAL A 208 -2.72 -6.11 -4.33
N ARG A 209 -2.09 -5.51 -5.34
CA ARG A 209 -0.70 -5.02 -5.29
C ARG A 209 -0.56 -3.65 -5.95
N THR A 210 0.55 -2.97 -5.68
CA THR A 210 0.79 -1.61 -6.20
C THR A 210 2.24 -1.35 -6.54
N PHE A 211 2.46 -0.50 -7.54
CA PHE A 211 3.78 0.07 -7.84
C PHE A 211 4.07 1.34 -7.02
N SER A 212 3.16 1.75 -6.12
CA SER A 212 3.32 2.99 -5.36
C SER A 212 4.43 2.92 -4.30
N LYS A 213 4.68 1.74 -3.74
CA LYS A 213 5.53 1.57 -2.55
C LYS A 213 6.95 1.15 -2.94
N ALA A 214 7.21 -0.16 -3.05
CA ALA A 214 8.55 -0.68 -3.35
C ALA A 214 9.14 -0.11 -4.65
N TYR A 215 8.32 0.03 -5.69
CA TYR A 215 8.76 0.54 -7.00
C TYR A 215 8.94 2.07 -7.05
N GLY A 216 8.48 2.81 -6.03
CA GLY A 216 8.64 4.27 -5.98
C GLY A 216 7.82 5.05 -7.01
N LEU A 217 6.71 4.48 -7.50
CA LEU A 217 5.87 5.07 -8.54
C LEU A 217 4.54 5.60 -7.99
N ALA A 218 4.55 6.12 -6.75
CA ALA A 218 3.35 6.64 -6.09
C ALA A 218 2.65 7.71 -6.93
N GLY A 219 3.38 8.59 -7.62
CA GLY A 219 2.79 9.62 -8.50
C GLY A 219 2.15 9.08 -9.77
N LEU A 220 2.48 7.87 -10.23
CA LEU A 220 1.98 7.33 -11.52
C LEU A 220 0.67 6.55 -11.41
N ARG A 221 0.23 6.25 -10.19
CA ARG A 221 -1.07 5.61 -9.92
C ARG A 221 -1.25 4.28 -10.65
N ILE A 222 -0.33 3.34 -10.41
CA ILE A 222 -0.37 2.01 -11.04
C ILE A 222 -0.59 0.94 -9.96
N GLY A 223 -1.63 0.13 -10.13
CA GLY A 223 -1.94 -1.02 -9.28
C GLY A 223 -2.56 -2.14 -10.08
N TYR A 224 -2.51 -3.33 -9.51
CA TYR A 224 -3.08 -4.52 -10.13
C TYR A 224 -3.67 -5.46 -9.08
N ALA A 225 -4.52 -6.36 -9.52
CA ALA A 225 -4.94 -7.52 -8.75
C ALA A 225 -4.66 -8.81 -9.50
N VAL A 226 -4.55 -9.90 -8.76
CA VAL A 226 -4.57 -11.28 -9.26
C VAL A 226 -5.75 -12.00 -8.60
N ALA A 227 -6.57 -12.67 -9.41
CA ALA A 227 -7.71 -13.44 -8.94
C ALA A 227 -7.89 -14.71 -9.78
N SER A 228 -8.90 -15.53 -9.43
CA SER A 228 -9.36 -16.59 -10.34
C SER A 228 -9.80 -15.98 -11.67
N ALA A 229 -9.68 -16.72 -12.79
CA ALA A 229 -10.01 -16.19 -14.11
C ALA A 229 -11.47 -15.68 -14.22
N GLU A 230 -12.40 -16.35 -13.53
CA GLU A 230 -13.80 -15.92 -13.45
C GLU A 230 -13.95 -14.59 -12.72
N LEU A 231 -13.35 -14.47 -11.53
CA LEU A 231 -13.42 -13.25 -10.73
C LEU A 231 -12.69 -12.09 -11.41
N ALA A 232 -11.51 -12.34 -11.97
CA ALA A 232 -10.75 -11.37 -12.75
C ALA A 232 -11.54 -10.87 -13.96
N ARG A 233 -12.32 -11.72 -14.64
CA ARG A 233 -13.20 -11.30 -15.75
C ARG A 233 -14.31 -10.37 -15.29
N MET A 234 -14.95 -10.66 -14.14
CA MET A 234 -15.97 -9.77 -13.57
C MET A 234 -15.38 -8.40 -13.21
N LEU A 235 -14.21 -8.38 -12.59
CA LEU A 235 -13.50 -7.14 -12.26
C LEU A 235 -13.06 -6.37 -13.51
N TRP A 236 -12.52 -7.07 -14.51
CA TRP A 236 -12.08 -6.48 -15.78
C TRP A 236 -13.23 -5.86 -16.57
N SER A 237 -14.47 -6.33 -16.41
CA SER A 237 -15.66 -5.71 -17.03
C SER A 237 -15.89 -4.27 -16.56
N GLN A 238 -15.33 -3.89 -15.40
CA GLN A 238 -15.38 -2.54 -14.85
C GLN A 238 -14.17 -1.68 -15.26
N GLN A 239 -13.30 -2.19 -16.14
CA GLN A 239 -12.12 -1.46 -16.57
C GLN A 239 -12.52 -0.24 -17.39
N LEU A 240 -12.05 0.94 -16.96
CA LEU A 240 -12.35 2.18 -17.66
C LEU A 240 -11.58 2.25 -18.97
N PRO A 241 -12.25 2.47 -20.12
CA PRO A 241 -11.56 2.73 -21.37
C PRO A 241 -10.59 3.90 -21.28
N PHE A 242 -9.37 3.73 -21.78
CA PHE A 242 -8.27 4.69 -21.66
C PHE A 242 -7.93 5.10 -20.20
N GLY A 243 -8.35 4.29 -19.22
CA GLY A 243 -8.23 4.61 -17.79
C GLY A 243 -6.83 4.52 -17.21
N ILE A 244 -5.86 3.96 -17.96
CA ILE A 244 -4.47 3.84 -17.54
C ILE A 244 -3.58 4.63 -18.49
N ALA A 245 -2.79 5.56 -17.94
CA ALA A 245 -1.91 6.42 -18.71
C ALA A 245 -0.83 5.64 -19.46
N ILE A 246 -0.45 6.12 -20.66
CA ILE A 246 0.57 5.52 -21.53
C ILE A 246 1.94 5.36 -20.84
N THR A 247 2.24 6.24 -19.87
CA THR A 247 3.45 6.20 -19.03
C THR A 247 3.56 4.90 -18.23
N SER A 248 2.43 4.27 -17.87
CA SER A 248 2.36 3.11 -16.99
C SER A 248 3.05 1.89 -17.59
N LEU A 249 2.81 1.60 -18.88
CA LEU A 249 3.42 0.47 -19.58
C LEU A 249 4.95 0.56 -19.54
N LEU A 250 5.50 1.72 -19.93
CA LEU A 250 6.94 1.91 -19.99
C LEU A 250 7.58 1.96 -18.60
N ALA A 251 6.91 2.56 -17.60
CA ALA A 251 7.42 2.63 -16.24
C ALA A 251 7.48 1.25 -15.56
N VAL A 252 6.45 0.42 -15.75
CA VAL A 252 6.41 -0.95 -15.20
C VAL A 252 7.44 -1.83 -15.89
N ALA A 253 7.47 -1.85 -17.22
CA ALA A 253 8.45 -2.64 -17.96
C ALA A 253 9.90 -2.25 -17.61
N ALA A 254 10.20 -0.94 -17.48
CA ALA A 254 11.51 -0.47 -17.07
C ALA A 254 11.85 -0.83 -15.62
N SER A 255 10.85 -0.89 -14.72
CA SER A 255 11.05 -1.31 -13.34
C SER A 255 11.41 -2.79 -13.24
N TYR A 256 10.71 -3.65 -13.99
CA TYR A 256 11.00 -5.08 -14.05
C TYR A 256 12.35 -5.37 -14.71
N HIS A 257 12.72 -4.62 -15.75
CA HIS A 257 14.04 -4.76 -16.35
C HIS A 257 15.18 -4.36 -15.38
N ALA A 258 14.91 -3.42 -14.47
CA ALA A 258 15.86 -2.96 -13.47
C ALA A 258 15.66 -3.61 -12.08
N GLU A 259 15.15 -4.84 -12.05
CA GLU A 259 14.78 -5.55 -10.80
C GLU A 259 15.94 -5.65 -9.81
N ASP A 260 17.17 -5.88 -10.27
CA ASP A 260 18.34 -5.94 -9.37
C ASP A 260 18.58 -4.63 -8.60
N GLU A 261 18.38 -3.48 -9.25
CA GLU A 261 18.49 -2.17 -8.60
C GLU A 261 17.32 -1.93 -7.64
N LEU A 262 16.10 -2.32 -8.04
CA LEU A 262 14.93 -2.29 -7.18
C LEU A 262 15.14 -3.10 -5.90
N LEU A 263 15.60 -4.34 -6.02
CA LEU A 263 15.89 -5.24 -4.90
C LEU A 263 16.99 -4.66 -4.00
N ARG A 264 18.00 -4.00 -4.57
CA ARG A 264 19.02 -3.30 -3.79
C ARG A 264 18.41 -2.18 -2.94
N ARG A 265 17.52 -1.37 -3.49
CA ARG A 265 16.82 -0.29 -2.76
C ARG A 265 15.92 -0.84 -1.65
N ILE A 266 15.20 -1.93 -1.93
CA ILE A 266 14.39 -2.63 -0.91
C ILE A 266 15.28 -3.10 0.25
N ARG A 267 16.44 -3.71 -0.03
CA ARG A 267 17.40 -4.14 1.01
C ARG A 267 17.90 -2.97 1.85
N LEU A 268 18.17 -1.81 1.23
CA LEU A 268 18.56 -0.60 1.95
C LEU A 268 17.44 -0.13 2.89
N ILE A 269 16.19 -0.02 2.41
CA ILE A 269 15.04 0.38 3.23
C ILE A 269 14.84 -0.59 4.41
N THR A 270 14.90 -1.91 4.15
CA THR A 270 14.75 -2.92 5.21
C THR A 270 15.91 -2.90 6.21
N ALA A 271 17.15 -2.59 5.77
CA ALA A 271 18.27 -2.38 6.67
C ALA A 271 18.09 -1.14 7.55
N GLU A 272 17.63 -0.02 6.96
CA GLU A 272 17.33 1.20 7.72
C GLU A 272 16.18 0.99 8.70
N ARG A 273 15.15 0.20 8.36
CA ARG A 273 14.07 -0.18 9.28
C ARG A 273 14.62 -0.90 10.50
N ARG A 274 15.47 -1.91 10.30
CA ARG A 274 16.14 -2.64 11.39
C ARG A 274 17.01 -1.73 12.24
N HIS A 275 17.73 -0.80 11.60
CA HIS A 275 18.55 0.18 12.31
C HIS A 275 17.69 1.10 13.19
N LEU A 276 16.64 1.70 12.63
CA LEU A 276 15.73 2.58 13.37
C LEU A 276 15.07 1.84 14.53
N ARG A 277 14.55 0.62 14.31
CA ARG A 277 14.00 -0.24 15.38
C ARG A 277 14.99 -0.47 16.52
N LYS A 278 16.24 -0.82 16.20
CA LYS A 278 17.29 -1.03 17.22
C LYS A 278 17.54 0.24 18.04
N ARG A 279 17.55 1.41 17.39
CA ARG A 279 17.76 2.71 18.06
C ARG A 279 16.57 3.09 18.95
N LEU A 280 15.34 2.90 18.50
CA LEU A 280 14.13 3.11 19.31
C LEU A 280 14.11 2.20 20.54
N SER A 281 14.40 0.92 20.36
CA SER A 281 14.48 -0.04 21.47
C SER A 281 15.54 0.34 22.49
N ALA A 282 16.72 0.83 22.06
CA ALA A 282 17.75 1.34 22.98
C ALA A 282 17.31 2.60 23.76
N MET A 283 16.29 3.31 23.29
CA MET A 283 15.65 4.44 23.99
C MET A 283 14.46 4.01 24.86
N GLY A 284 14.16 2.70 24.93
CA GLY A 284 12.98 2.17 25.64
C GLY A 284 11.65 2.41 24.92
N ILE A 285 11.68 2.70 23.61
CA ILE A 285 10.48 2.92 22.80
C ILE A 285 10.08 1.61 22.13
N ASP A 286 8.88 1.14 22.48
CA ASP A 286 8.29 -0.05 21.87
C ASP A 286 7.78 0.20 20.45
N THR A 287 7.90 -0.82 19.60
CA THR A 287 7.38 -0.83 18.24
C THR A 287 6.79 -2.19 17.90
N THR A 288 5.78 -2.20 17.03
CA THR A 288 5.24 -3.45 16.45
C THR A 288 6.30 -4.17 15.61
N ASP A 289 6.14 -5.47 15.38
CA ASP A 289 7.02 -6.24 14.49
C ASP A 289 6.74 -5.92 13.02
N ALA A 290 7.37 -4.85 12.51
CA ALA A 290 7.07 -4.31 11.19
C ALA A 290 7.83 -5.00 10.05
N HIS A 291 7.10 -5.35 8.99
CA HIS A 291 7.57 -6.02 7.77
C HIS A 291 7.40 -5.16 6.49
N ALA A 292 7.02 -3.90 6.62
CA ALA A 292 6.82 -2.93 5.53
C ALA A 292 7.91 -1.84 5.47
N ASN A 293 7.75 -0.79 4.65
CA ASN A 293 8.65 0.38 4.62
C ASN A 293 8.32 1.45 5.67
N PHE A 294 7.78 1.04 6.81
CA PHE A 294 7.41 1.92 7.92
C PHE A 294 7.46 1.13 9.21
N MET A 295 7.33 1.84 10.33
CA MET A 295 7.16 1.25 11.66
C MET A 295 6.03 1.94 12.39
N TYR A 296 5.41 1.24 13.33
CA TYR A 296 4.36 1.80 14.16
C TYR A 296 4.79 1.82 15.62
N LEU A 297 4.60 2.98 16.22
CA LEU A 297 4.86 3.27 17.62
C LEU A 297 3.48 3.31 18.28
N PRO A 298 3.07 2.24 18.99
CA PRO A 298 1.81 2.24 19.70
C PRO A 298 1.85 3.29 20.81
N CYS A 299 0.68 3.77 21.21
CA CYS A 299 0.53 4.51 22.46
C CYS A 299 -0.34 3.70 23.40
N ARG A 300 0.30 2.98 24.34
CA ARG A 300 -0.34 2.02 25.24
C ARG A 300 -0.09 2.41 26.69
N GLY A 301 -1.10 2.20 27.52
CA GLY A 301 -1.09 2.53 28.95
C GLY A 301 -1.35 4.02 29.22
N GLY A 302 -2.02 4.32 30.32
CA GLY A 302 -2.45 5.67 30.71
C GLY A 302 -1.33 6.69 31.02
N GLN A 303 -0.08 6.37 30.69
CA GLN A 303 1.10 7.24 30.81
C GLN A 303 1.78 7.55 29.47
N CYS A 304 1.28 7.02 28.34
CA CYS A 304 1.87 7.33 27.04
C CYS A 304 1.47 8.74 26.57
N ARG A 305 2.46 9.62 26.42
CA ARG A 305 2.30 10.92 25.76
C ARG A 305 1.97 10.69 24.28
N PRO A 306 0.89 11.27 23.72
CA PRO A 306 0.57 11.13 22.30
C PRO A 306 1.77 11.49 21.42
N TRP A 307 2.09 10.65 20.45
CA TRP A 307 3.25 10.88 19.56
C TRP A 307 3.14 12.19 18.76
N ARG A 308 1.94 12.74 18.61
CA ARG A 308 1.70 14.06 18.03
C ARG A 308 2.41 15.17 18.79
N GLU A 309 2.46 15.10 20.11
CA GLU A 309 3.13 16.11 20.93
C GLU A 309 4.66 15.98 20.89
N VAL A 310 5.16 14.82 20.50
CA VAL A 310 6.59 14.54 20.35
C VAL A 310 7.09 15.06 19.00
N PHE A 311 6.34 14.77 17.92
CA PHE A 311 6.78 15.07 16.56
C PHE A 311 6.24 16.39 15.99
N GLY A 312 5.16 16.95 16.54
CA GLY A 312 4.39 18.07 15.98
C GLY A 312 5.23 19.27 15.50
N ASP A 313 6.22 19.68 16.29
CA ASP A 313 7.07 20.85 16.02
C ASP A 313 8.53 20.48 15.66
N SER A 314 8.79 19.20 15.40
CA SER A 314 10.15 18.66 15.37
C SER A 314 10.77 18.52 13.96
N GLY A 315 9.98 18.77 12.91
CA GLY A 315 10.38 18.63 11.50
C GLY A 315 9.78 17.41 10.79
N PRO A 316 10.02 16.16 11.24
CA PRO A 316 9.45 14.96 10.63
C PRO A 316 7.92 14.97 10.58
N ARG A 317 7.36 14.86 9.37
CA ARG A 317 5.92 14.72 9.16
C ARG A 317 5.56 13.25 9.21
N VAL A 318 5.11 12.79 10.37
CA VAL A 318 4.67 11.40 10.60
C VAL A 318 3.15 11.28 10.53
N ARG A 319 2.63 10.04 10.45
CA ARG A 319 1.19 9.78 10.47
C ARG A 319 0.74 9.46 11.89
N TYR A 320 -0.34 10.07 12.35
CA TYR A 320 -0.90 9.87 13.69
C TYR A 320 -2.26 9.19 13.64
N TYR A 321 -2.60 8.48 14.72
CA TYR A 321 -3.84 7.73 14.89
C TYR A 321 -4.61 8.20 16.12
N ALA A 322 -5.91 7.93 16.15
CA ALA A 322 -6.81 8.39 17.21
C ALA A 322 -6.47 7.79 18.59
N ASP A 323 -5.81 6.63 18.60
CA ASP A 323 -5.28 5.96 19.79
C ASP A 323 -3.99 6.61 20.34
N GLY A 324 -3.54 7.74 19.76
CA GLY A 324 -2.30 8.41 20.11
C GLY A 324 -1.05 7.78 19.49
N GLY A 325 -1.18 6.66 18.79
CA GLY A 325 -0.12 5.99 18.07
C GLY A 325 0.40 6.79 16.86
N ALA A 326 1.60 6.44 16.40
CA ALA A 326 2.19 7.02 15.19
C ALA A 326 2.79 5.97 14.26
N ARG A 327 2.62 6.17 12.95
CA ARG A 327 3.33 5.42 11.91
C ARG A 327 4.39 6.32 11.29
N ILE A 328 5.61 5.81 11.26
CA ILE A 328 6.79 6.50 10.72
C ILE A 328 7.27 5.74 9.49
N THR A 329 7.20 6.39 8.32
CA THR A 329 7.83 5.85 7.10
C THR A 329 9.33 5.70 7.32
N VAL A 330 9.91 4.59 6.88
CA VAL A 330 11.36 4.39 6.86
C VAL A 330 11.88 5.06 5.59
N GLY A 331 12.44 6.25 5.78
CA GLY A 331 13.08 7.02 4.72
C GLY A 331 14.56 6.67 4.54
N SER A 332 15.39 7.69 4.38
CA SER A 332 16.85 7.55 4.29
C SER A 332 17.49 7.60 5.68
N ARG A 333 18.83 7.43 5.73
CA ARG A 333 19.60 7.66 6.96
C ARG A 333 19.37 9.06 7.55
N ALA A 334 19.18 10.08 6.70
CA ALA A 334 18.85 11.43 7.15
C ALA A 334 17.46 11.49 7.81
N SER A 335 16.47 10.77 7.25
CA SER A 335 15.15 10.61 7.88
C SER A 335 15.25 9.94 9.25
N THR A 336 16.04 8.86 9.37
CA THR A 336 16.29 8.20 10.65
C THR A 336 16.94 9.14 11.66
N THR A 337 17.96 9.91 11.25
CA THR A 337 18.60 10.91 12.12
C THR A 337 17.59 11.98 12.57
N ALA A 338 16.73 12.46 11.68
CA ALA A 338 15.71 13.45 12.01
C ALA A 338 14.70 12.91 13.04
N VAL A 339 14.23 11.67 12.87
CA VAL A 339 13.33 11.00 13.83
C VAL A 339 14.00 10.85 15.20
N LEU A 340 15.24 10.36 15.24
CA LEU A 340 15.97 10.17 16.50
C LEU A 340 16.28 11.51 17.20
N SER A 341 16.56 12.57 16.43
CA SER A 341 16.77 13.92 16.98
C SER A 341 15.49 14.48 17.60
N ALA A 342 14.35 14.33 16.93
CA ALA A 342 13.05 14.73 17.46
C ALA A 342 12.74 14.04 18.80
N LEU A 343 12.96 12.72 18.87
CA LEU A 343 12.77 11.93 20.08
C LEU A 343 13.72 12.34 21.22
N GLY A 344 14.99 12.64 20.89
CA GLY A 344 15.96 13.10 21.88
C GLY A 344 15.59 14.44 22.52
N LYS A 345 15.01 15.38 21.76
CA LYS A 345 14.54 16.68 22.29
C LYS A 345 13.32 16.55 23.20
N ALA A 346 12.45 15.58 22.91
CA ALA A 346 11.21 15.36 23.65
C ALA A 346 11.39 14.60 24.96
N THR A 347 12.59 14.07 25.23
CA THR A 347 12.95 13.42 26.49
C THR A 347 13.70 14.44 27.34
N PRO A 348 13.07 15.13 28.33
CA PRO A 348 13.82 15.99 29.25
C PRO A 348 14.85 15.12 29.99
N GLY A 349 15.99 15.72 30.33
CA GLY A 349 17.12 15.04 30.97
C GLY A 349 16.70 14.07 32.07
N ARG A 350 17.30 12.87 32.05
CA ARG A 350 17.44 12.06 33.25
C ARG A 350 18.26 12.79 34.29
#